data_AF-A0A835J9B8-F1
#
_entry.id   AF-A0A835J9B8-F1
#
_cell.length_a   1.000
_cell.length_b   1.000
_cell.length_c   1.000
_cell.angle_alpha   90.00
_cell.angle_beta   90.00
_cell.angle_gamma   90.00
#
_symmetry.space_group_name_H-M   'P 1'
#
loop_
_entity.id
_entity.type
_entity.pdbx_description
1 polymer ?
#
loop_
_entity_poly.entity_id
_entity_poly.type
_entity_poly.pdbx_seq_one_letter_code
_entity_poly.pdbx_strand_id
1 'polypeptide(L)'
;MVIGGSLLTSWKPNTDCCSWEGVTCHEVTAHVIGLNLSGHNLSGLVNSINFLNLPYLERLNLVNCNLGEIPIFVEKLGGLVELDLSNNKIHGNVPKWVWLLESLVYLNLSTNFLKGFGVPPSAPFSSSLSFLDLSSNLIEGSIQTLPVSISFLSLAKNKLTGEIPVSFCSMINLTILDTCYNYLTGQIPKCLEVLGDTLIVLNLRKNRFFGLMPWNFTEECSLETLNLYGNQLTGEIPESLTHCKRLQVLDLGDNQINDTFPFWLGMLPNLHVLILHSNSLHGPIGEPLTSNDFPMLQILDLSSNYFTGNLPLGYIAIWKSMRIKLNGSPMYMGSYYYREWMSITSKGQRMDNINILTIFNVLDLSNNLFEGEIPEVIGDLKLLEVLNLSINNLIGEIPASLSKLTLLESLDLSKKCSQIPIGNQFFTFANDSYEGNLGLCGLPLSKKCDEVEDHQPSAAQQESILLDLGSPFSWKFALVGYGCGVLVGVVIGYILFWRTKRCTKWIEQPLAGFMAMRHLTSEEQRNETVAELFITFSVLIPLFSRCMRNERVSKSLADPQEVYGLLMELRKKLGLE
;
A
#
# COMPACT_ATOMS: atom_id res chain seq x y z
N MET A 1 -11.04 36.07 30.49
CA MET A 1 -11.49 34.78 29.93
C MET A 1 -12.06 33.97 31.08
N VAL A 2 -13.39 33.95 31.27
CA VAL A 2 -14.02 33.01 32.21
C VAL A 2 -14.94 32.17 31.37
N ILE A 3 -14.42 31.03 30.91
CA ILE A 3 -15.23 30.01 30.25
C ILE A 3 -16.04 29.35 31.37
N GLY A 4 -17.36 29.46 31.31
CA GLY A 4 -18.25 28.99 32.37
C GLY A 4 -18.05 27.51 32.65
N GLY A 5 -17.72 27.17 33.90
CA GLY A 5 -17.74 25.81 34.45
C GLY A 5 -16.55 24.93 34.08
N SER A 6 -15.57 24.83 34.99
CA SER A 6 -14.70 23.66 35.20
C SER A 6 -13.65 23.24 34.16
N LEU A 7 -13.53 23.86 32.97
CA LEU A 7 -12.61 23.32 31.95
C LEU A 7 -11.11 23.40 32.32
N LEU A 8 -10.64 24.44 33.01
CA LEU A 8 -9.23 24.57 33.43
C LEU A 8 -9.14 25.04 34.89
N THR A 9 -8.85 24.12 35.80
CA THR A 9 -8.84 24.37 37.27
C THR A 9 -7.82 25.42 37.72
N SER A 10 -6.80 25.68 36.90
CA SER A 10 -5.76 26.69 37.15
C SER A 10 -6.20 28.12 36.81
N TRP A 11 -7.24 28.30 35.99
CA TRP A 11 -7.67 29.62 35.52
C TRP A 11 -8.54 30.31 36.56
N LYS A 12 -7.91 31.07 37.45
CA LYS A 12 -8.58 31.79 38.54
C LYS A 12 -8.63 33.28 38.25
N PRO A 13 -9.80 33.93 38.33
CA PRO A 13 -9.89 35.38 38.21
C PRO A 13 -8.93 36.09 39.18
N ASN A 14 -8.38 37.23 38.77
CA ASN A 14 -7.46 38.06 39.56
C ASN A 14 -6.14 37.38 40.00
N THR A 15 -5.72 36.34 39.29
CA THR A 15 -4.37 35.75 39.41
C THR A 15 -3.56 36.06 38.16
N ASP A 16 -2.23 35.96 38.25
CA ASP A 16 -1.35 36.13 37.11
C ASP A 16 -1.64 35.06 36.05
N CYS A 17 -2.15 35.48 34.89
CA CYS A 17 -2.50 34.57 33.80
C CYS A 17 -1.29 33.85 33.21
N CYS A 18 -0.08 34.36 33.38
CA CYS A 18 1.14 33.69 32.92
C CYS A 18 1.46 32.43 33.74
N SER A 19 0.81 32.25 34.89
CA SER A 19 0.87 31.01 35.69
C SER A 19 -0.22 29.99 35.33
N TRP A 20 -1.14 30.35 34.42
CA TRP A 20 -2.25 29.48 34.07
C TRP A 20 -1.80 28.35 33.15
N GLU A 21 -2.38 27.16 33.36
CA GLU A 21 -2.10 26.01 32.50
C GLU A 21 -2.48 26.33 31.05
N GLY A 22 -1.58 25.98 30.13
CA GLY A 22 -1.76 26.22 28.71
C GLY A 22 -1.52 27.66 28.26
N VAL A 23 -1.21 28.60 29.16
CA VAL A 23 -0.86 29.98 28.80
C VAL A 23 0.65 30.14 28.73
N THR A 24 1.15 30.75 27.66
CA THR A 24 2.55 31.15 27.52
C THR A 24 2.63 32.65 27.34
N CYS A 25 3.44 33.30 28.17
CA CYS A 25 3.68 34.74 28.10
C CYS A 25 5.09 35.03 27.59
N HIS A 26 5.27 36.19 26.95
CA HIS A 26 6.56 36.72 26.58
C HIS A 26 7.36 37.09 27.83
N GLU A 27 8.62 36.64 27.91
CA GLU A 27 9.46 36.76 29.12
C GLU A 27 9.61 38.20 29.64
N VAL A 28 9.77 39.16 28.73
CA VAL A 28 9.96 40.58 29.08
C VAL A 28 8.66 41.36 29.24
N THR A 29 7.72 41.24 28.29
CA THR A 29 6.53 42.10 28.25
C THR A 29 5.34 41.55 29.03
N ALA A 30 5.41 40.29 29.45
CA ALA A 30 4.32 39.53 30.09
C ALA A 30 3.02 39.46 29.24
N HIS A 31 3.06 39.83 27.96
CA HIS A 31 1.94 39.61 27.05
C HIS A 31 1.76 38.13 26.77
N VAL A 32 0.51 37.68 26.69
CA VAL A 32 0.19 36.30 26.28
C VAL A 32 0.51 36.14 24.79
N ILE A 33 1.43 35.22 24.49
CA ILE A 33 1.89 34.90 23.13
C ILE A 33 1.51 33.49 22.70
N GLY A 34 1.20 32.60 23.64
CA GLY A 34 0.81 31.22 23.35
C GLY A 34 -0.38 30.80 24.18
N LEU A 35 -1.27 30.04 23.55
CA LEU A 35 -2.44 29.48 24.21
C LEU A 35 -2.70 28.05 23.73
N ASN A 36 -2.71 27.11 24.68
CA ASN A 36 -3.00 25.70 24.45
C ASN A 36 -4.24 25.30 25.25
N LEU A 37 -5.32 25.00 24.54
CA LEU A 37 -6.59 24.52 25.10
C LEU A 37 -6.88 23.08 24.67
N SER A 38 -5.87 22.35 24.20
CA SER A 38 -6.03 21.01 23.65
C SER A 38 -6.70 20.04 24.63
N GLY A 39 -7.52 19.12 24.11
CA GLY A 39 -8.23 18.09 24.88
C GLY A 39 -9.52 18.56 25.55
N HIS A 40 -9.86 19.84 25.44
CA HIS A 40 -11.05 20.42 26.07
C HIS A 40 -12.20 20.53 25.07
N ASN A 41 -13.42 20.14 25.46
CA ASN A 41 -14.57 20.28 24.57
C ASN A 41 -14.99 21.76 24.42
N LEU A 42 -14.56 22.39 23.32
CA LEU A 42 -14.84 23.79 23.00
C LEU A 42 -15.93 23.95 21.93
N SER A 43 -16.61 22.85 21.57
CA SER A 43 -17.72 22.89 20.60
C SER A 43 -18.80 23.89 21.04
N GLY A 44 -19.22 24.77 20.13
CA GLY A 44 -20.19 25.84 20.41
C GLY A 44 -19.69 26.99 21.31
N LEU A 45 -18.59 26.80 22.05
CA LEU A 45 -18.01 27.80 22.96
C LEU A 45 -16.90 28.61 22.29
N VAL A 46 -16.16 28.03 21.35
CA VAL A 46 -14.96 28.67 20.77
C VAL A 46 -15.23 30.05 20.17
N ASN A 47 -16.39 30.25 19.53
CA ASN A 47 -16.78 31.53 18.94
C ASN A 47 -17.24 32.55 19.98
N SER A 48 -17.59 32.11 21.19
CA SER A 48 -17.94 32.99 22.32
C SER A 48 -16.71 33.51 23.07
N ILE A 49 -15.55 32.85 22.87
CA ILE A 49 -14.29 33.29 23.45
C ILE A 49 -13.72 34.41 22.57
N ASN A 50 -13.61 35.60 23.15
CA ASN A 50 -13.07 36.75 22.44
C ASN A 50 -11.54 36.74 22.40
N PHE A 51 -10.97 35.89 21.55
CA PHE A 51 -9.51 35.81 21.34
C PHE A 51 -8.91 37.09 20.74
N LEU A 52 -9.73 38.00 20.19
CA LEU A 52 -9.27 39.29 19.67
C LEU A 52 -8.71 40.20 20.78
N ASN A 53 -8.98 39.90 22.05
CA ASN A 53 -8.38 40.60 23.19
C ASN A 53 -6.95 40.11 23.51
N LEU A 54 -6.39 39.18 22.72
CA LEU A 54 -5.00 38.74 22.79
C LEU A 54 -4.26 39.17 21.51
N PRO A 55 -3.94 40.47 21.34
CA PRO A 55 -3.39 41.00 20.09
C PRO A 55 -1.97 40.52 19.77
N TYR A 56 -1.25 39.99 20.77
CA TYR A 56 0.11 39.45 20.63
C TYR A 56 0.15 37.92 20.53
N LEU A 57 -1.00 37.27 20.32
CA LEU A 57 -1.06 35.82 20.25
C LEU A 57 -0.36 35.32 18.98
N GLU A 58 0.71 34.55 19.18
CA GLU A 58 1.53 33.94 18.13
C GLU A 58 1.22 32.45 17.96
N ARG A 59 0.88 31.74 19.03
CA ARG A 59 0.65 30.28 19.02
C ARG A 59 -0.72 29.93 19.58
N LEU A 60 -1.51 29.17 18.83
CA LEU A 60 -2.83 28.70 19.25
C LEU A 60 -2.99 27.20 18.99
N ASN A 61 -3.11 26.42 20.05
CA ASN A 61 -3.30 24.97 19.99
C ASN A 61 -4.69 24.59 20.50
N LEU A 62 -5.49 24.00 19.63
CA LEU A 62 -6.87 23.57 19.87
C LEU A 62 -7.06 22.10 19.43
N VAL A 63 -6.07 21.25 19.74
CA VAL A 63 -6.08 19.84 19.35
C VAL A 63 -7.15 19.08 20.12
N ASN A 64 -7.93 18.22 19.47
CA ASN A 64 -8.95 17.40 20.15
C ASN A 64 -9.96 18.22 20.96
N CYS A 65 -10.44 19.32 20.37
CA CYS A 65 -11.38 20.25 21.00
C CYS A 65 -12.85 20.08 20.56
N ASN A 66 -13.13 19.02 19.79
CA ASN A 66 -14.46 18.72 19.23
C ASN A 66 -15.03 19.85 18.35
N LEU A 67 -14.15 20.65 17.71
CA LEU A 67 -14.55 21.77 16.85
C LEU A 67 -15.19 21.26 15.55
N GLY A 68 -16.35 21.82 15.17
CA GLY A 68 -17.05 21.48 13.94
C GLY A 68 -16.61 22.29 12.72
N GLU A 69 -16.12 23.52 12.93
CA GLU A 69 -15.68 24.44 11.89
C GLU A 69 -14.41 25.17 12.38
N ILE A 70 -13.64 25.73 11.46
CA ILE A 70 -12.50 26.56 11.83
C ILE A 70 -13.02 27.91 12.36
N PRO A 71 -12.63 28.35 13.56
CA PRO A 71 -13.19 29.57 14.15
C PRO A 71 -12.87 30.82 13.32
N ILE A 72 -13.89 31.66 13.07
CA ILE A 72 -13.77 32.81 12.15
C ILE A 72 -12.82 33.91 12.64
N PHE A 73 -12.56 33.96 13.96
CA PHE A 73 -11.66 34.97 14.52
C PHE A 73 -10.20 34.74 14.13
N VAL A 74 -9.82 33.52 13.72
CA VAL A 74 -8.44 33.17 13.35
C VAL A 74 -7.94 34.08 12.22
N GLU A 75 -8.80 34.39 11.26
CA GLU A 75 -8.50 35.33 10.16
C GLU A 75 -8.06 36.72 10.66
N LYS A 76 -8.54 37.13 11.83
CA LYS A 76 -8.26 38.45 12.42
C LYS A 76 -7.03 38.45 13.33
N LEU A 77 -6.46 37.29 13.63
CA LEU A 77 -5.23 37.17 14.42
C LEU A 77 -4.02 37.35 13.50
N GLY A 78 -3.80 38.59 13.04
CA GLY A 78 -2.75 38.89 12.06
C GLY A 78 -1.31 38.59 12.51
N GLY A 79 -1.07 38.39 13.81
CA GLY A 79 0.22 37.99 14.38
C GLY A 79 0.40 36.48 14.59
N LEU A 80 -0.56 35.65 14.18
CA LEU A 80 -0.52 34.21 14.46
C LEU A 80 0.54 33.51 13.59
N VAL A 81 1.49 32.86 14.26
CA VAL A 81 2.62 32.14 13.66
C VAL A 81 2.36 30.64 13.59
N GLU A 82 1.76 30.07 14.65
CA GLU A 82 1.46 28.64 14.73
C GLU A 82 0.01 28.39 15.09
N LEU A 83 -0.63 27.52 14.33
CA LEU A 83 -2.00 27.09 14.56
C LEU A 83 -2.10 25.58 14.45
N ASP A 84 -2.47 24.93 15.55
CA ASP A 84 -2.79 23.50 15.57
C ASP A 84 -4.28 23.29 15.86
N LEU A 85 -4.98 22.75 14.87
CA LEU A 85 -6.39 22.40 14.87
C LEU A 85 -6.60 20.89 14.63
N SER A 86 -5.55 20.08 14.81
CA SER A 86 -5.58 18.66 14.54
C SER A 86 -6.56 17.88 15.43
N ASN A 87 -6.99 16.71 14.95
CA ASN A 87 -7.87 15.79 15.67
C ASN A 87 -9.20 16.43 16.12
N ASN A 88 -9.87 17.17 15.24
CA ASN A 88 -11.17 17.79 15.50
C ASN A 88 -12.26 17.18 14.59
N LYS A 89 -13.43 17.82 14.54
CA LYS A 89 -14.54 17.46 13.64
C LYS A 89 -14.74 18.50 12.54
N ILE A 90 -13.68 19.20 12.16
CA ILE A 90 -13.74 20.33 11.24
C ILE A 90 -14.10 19.82 9.85
N HIS A 91 -15.21 20.29 9.31
CA HIS A 91 -15.67 19.97 7.96
C HIS A 91 -15.60 21.22 7.06
N GLY A 92 -16.03 21.07 5.80
CA GLY A 92 -15.94 22.13 4.80
C GLY A 92 -14.60 22.11 4.06
N ASN A 93 -14.11 23.27 3.65
CA ASN A 93 -12.87 23.39 2.87
C ASN A 93 -11.81 24.14 3.67
N VAL A 94 -10.54 24.00 3.27
CA VAL A 94 -9.45 24.85 3.78
C VAL A 94 -9.79 26.32 3.46
N PRO A 95 -9.87 27.22 4.46
CA PRO A 95 -10.24 28.61 4.26
C PRO A 95 -9.20 29.39 3.46
N LYS A 96 -9.65 30.42 2.73
CA LYS A 96 -8.77 31.23 1.88
C LYS A 96 -7.66 31.95 2.64
N TRP A 97 -7.90 32.36 3.88
CA TRP A 97 -6.93 33.09 4.68
C TRP A 97 -5.68 32.27 4.96
N VAL A 98 -5.75 30.93 4.97
CA VAL A 98 -4.58 30.04 5.15
C VAL A 98 -3.50 30.36 4.11
N TRP A 99 -3.93 30.70 2.90
CA TRP A 99 -3.05 30.98 1.76
C TRP A 99 -2.55 32.43 1.71
N LEU A 100 -3.10 33.31 2.56
CA LEU A 100 -2.89 34.76 2.54
C LEU A 100 -2.24 35.32 3.81
N LEU A 101 -2.35 34.62 4.95
CA LEU A 101 -1.74 35.06 6.21
C LEU A 101 -0.21 34.98 6.10
N GLU A 102 0.44 36.15 6.10
CA GLU A 102 1.89 36.29 5.93
C GLU A 102 2.67 35.83 7.17
N SER A 103 2.09 35.95 8.36
CA SER A 103 2.70 35.58 9.63
C SER A 103 2.66 34.08 9.93
N LEU A 104 1.72 33.35 9.33
CA LEU A 104 1.50 31.94 9.62
C LEU A 104 2.60 31.08 9.01
N VAL A 105 3.36 30.39 9.86
CA VAL A 105 4.48 29.52 9.49
C VAL A 105 4.13 28.04 9.69
N TYR A 106 3.33 27.73 10.71
CA TYR A 106 2.94 26.37 11.06
C TYR A 106 1.42 26.23 11.06
N LEU A 107 0.91 25.29 10.25
CA LEU A 107 -0.51 24.91 10.25
C LEU A 107 -0.68 23.40 10.27
N ASN A 108 -1.34 22.91 11.31
CA ASN A 108 -1.76 21.52 11.41
C ASN A 108 -3.30 21.43 11.43
N LEU A 109 -3.87 20.85 10.39
CA LEU A 109 -5.29 20.55 10.23
C LEU A 109 -5.55 19.04 10.10
N SER A 110 -4.56 18.22 10.45
CA SER A 110 -4.65 16.76 10.30
C SER A 110 -5.78 16.15 11.12
N THR A 111 -6.27 14.97 10.69
CA THR A 111 -7.31 14.22 11.41
C THR A 111 -8.59 15.05 11.61
N ASN A 112 -9.18 15.47 10.49
CA ASN A 112 -10.43 16.25 10.43
C ASN A 112 -11.31 15.73 9.26
N PHE A 113 -12.35 16.46 8.87
CA PHE A 113 -13.29 16.11 7.79
C PHE A 113 -13.29 17.13 6.64
N LEU A 114 -12.16 17.80 6.39
CA LEU A 114 -12.02 18.77 5.29
C LEU A 114 -12.17 18.07 3.93
N LYS A 115 -12.86 18.69 2.98
CA LYS A 115 -13.22 18.12 1.68
C LYS A 115 -12.45 18.70 0.50
N GLY A 116 -11.77 19.82 0.66
CA GLY A 116 -11.07 20.49 -0.45
C GLY A 116 -10.12 21.57 0.03
N PHE A 117 -9.21 22.00 -0.85
CA PHE A 117 -8.29 23.13 -0.62
C PHE A 117 -8.98 24.51 -0.57
N GLY A 118 -10.30 24.56 -0.76
CA GLY A 118 -11.01 25.81 -0.99
C GLY A 118 -10.73 26.35 -2.39
N VAL A 119 -10.94 27.65 -2.60
CA VAL A 119 -10.48 28.33 -3.82
C VAL A 119 -9.18 29.05 -3.44
N PRO A 120 -8.00 28.45 -3.70
CA PRO A 120 -6.74 29.17 -3.53
C PRO A 120 -6.79 30.42 -4.41
N PRO A 121 -6.26 31.57 -3.96
CA PRO A 121 -6.10 32.71 -4.85
C PRO A 121 -5.30 32.27 -6.08
N SER A 122 -5.70 32.71 -7.27
CA SER A 122 -4.78 32.70 -8.41
C SER A 122 -3.52 33.44 -7.94
N ALA A 123 -2.35 32.79 -8.03
CA ALA A 123 -1.07 33.31 -7.56
C ALA A 123 -0.88 34.81 -7.85
N PRO A 124 -0.17 35.57 -6.99
CA PRO A 124 0.80 35.09 -6.00
C PRO A 124 0.23 34.77 -4.61
N PHE A 125 0.85 33.81 -3.92
CA PHE A 125 0.65 33.57 -2.50
C PHE A 125 1.51 34.57 -1.69
N SER A 126 0.96 35.16 -0.63
CA SER A 126 1.70 36.00 0.33
C SER A 126 2.14 35.22 1.58
N SER A 127 1.80 33.94 1.67
CA SER A 127 1.99 33.13 2.88
C SER A 127 3.45 32.72 3.11
N SER A 128 3.90 32.81 4.37
CA SER A 128 5.20 32.30 4.85
C SER A 128 5.13 30.85 5.35
N LEU A 129 4.07 30.13 4.99
CA LEU A 129 3.82 28.79 5.51
C LEU A 129 4.97 27.84 5.18
N SER A 130 5.60 27.31 6.21
CA SER A 130 6.71 26.36 6.10
C SER A 130 6.27 24.95 6.47
N PHE A 131 5.37 24.80 7.43
CA PHE A 131 4.82 23.52 7.85
C PHE A 131 3.32 23.46 7.55
N LEU A 132 2.90 22.48 6.73
CA LEU A 132 1.51 22.23 6.41
C LEU A 132 1.18 20.74 6.52
N ASP A 133 0.34 20.40 7.49
CA ASP A 133 -0.23 19.06 7.64
C ASP A 133 -1.75 19.08 7.42
N LEU A 134 -2.19 18.49 6.31
CA LEU A 134 -3.59 18.27 5.94
C LEU A 134 -3.95 16.77 5.95
N SER A 135 -3.12 15.93 6.55
CA SER A 135 -3.29 14.48 6.49
C SER A 135 -4.56 13.98 7.19
N SER A 136 -5.03 12.79 6.82
CA SER A 136 -6.20 12.14 7.43
C SER A 136 -7.44 13.04 7.39
N ASN A 137 -7.78 13.52 6.19
CA ASN A 137 -8.99 14.31 5.90
C ASN A 137 -9.79 13.63 4.77
N LEU A 138 -10.76 14.33 4.20
CA LEU A 138 -11.60 13.88 3.08
C LEU A 138 -11.33 14.69 1.80
N ILE A 139 -10.14 15.31 1.67
CA ILE A 139 -9.82 16.24 0.59
C ILE A 139 -9.83 15.50 -0.75
N GLU A 140 -10.67 15.96 -1.68
CA GLU A 140 -10.83 15.39 -3.01
C GLU A 140 -10.33 16.32 -4.13
N GLY A 141 -10.29 15.81 -5.35
CA GLY A 141 -9.82 16.55 -6.52
C GLY A 141 -8.30 16.53 -6.65
N SER A 142 -7.77 17.36 -7.55
CA SER A 142 -6.33 17.46 -7.79
C SER A 142 -5.64 18.35 -6.77
N ILE A 143 -4.36 18.06 -6.50
CA ILE A 143 -3.49 18.93 -5.73
C ILE A 143 -3.44 20.29 -6.43
N GLN A 144 -3.80 21.35 -5.71
CA GLN A 144 -3.71 22.73 -6.20
C GLN A 144 -2.27 23.23 -6.06
N THR A 145 -1.94 24.35 -6.73
CA THR A 145 -0.66 25.03 -6.47
C THR A 145 -0.59 25.46 -4.99
N LEU A 146 0.55 25.21 -4.35
CA LEU A 146 0.81 25.57 -2.95
C LEU A 146 1.98 26.57 -2.85
N PRO A 147 2.12 27.30 -1.73
CA PRO A 147 3.25 28.20 -1.49
C PRO A 147 4.61 27.50 -1.59
N VAL A 148 5.58 28.15 -2.24
CA VAL A 148 6.94 27.60 -2.44
C VAL A 148 7.80 27.59 -1.17
N SER A 149 7.37 28.29 -0.13
CA SER A 149 8.02 28.39 1.20
C SER A 149 7.91 27.11 2.03
N ILE A 150 7.03 26.18 1.63
CA ILE A 150 6.77 24.95 2.37
C ILE A 150 8.03 24.09 2.43
N SER A 151 8.41 23.68 3.64
CA SER A 151 9.46 22.71 3.93
C SER A 151 8.88 21.35 4.34
N PHE A 152 7.76 21.33 5.06
CA PHE A 152 7.04 20.13 5.45
C PHE A 152 5.65 20.14 4.83
N LEU A 153 5.37 19.16 3.97
CA LEU A 153 4.06 18.97 3.35
C LEU A 153 3.55 17.54 3.60
N SER A 154 2.45 17.42 4.34
CA SER A 154 1.72 16.18 4.49
C SER A 154 0.29 16.31 3.97
N LEU A 155 -0.02 15.54 2.93
CA LEU A 155 -1.34 15.38 2.33
C LEU A 155 -1.87 13.94 2.45
N ALA A 156 -1.21 13.13 3.28
CA ALA A 156 -1.47 11.71 3.44
C ALA A 156 -2.93 11.39 3.80
N LYS A 157 -3.40 10.19 3.44
CA LYS A 157 -4.72 9.66 3.84
C LYS A 157 -5.87 10.63 3.49
N ASN A 158 -5.96 11.00 2.22
CA ASN A 158 -7.03 11.83 1.67
C ASN A 158 -7.67 11.10 0.45
N LYS A 159 -8.41 11.83 -0.38
CA LYS A 159 -9.01 11.32 -1.63
C LYS A 159 -8.47 12.07 -2.86
N LEU A 160 -7.21 12.50 -2.80
CA LEU A 160 -6.59 13.28 -3.86
C LEU A 160 -6.45 12.44 -5.13
N THR A 161 -6.62 13.09 -6.28
CA THR A 161 -6.55 12.51 -7.63
C THR A 161 -5.65 13.37 -8.52
N GLY A 162 -5.42 12.98 -9.77
CA GLY A 162 -4.53 13.73 -10.66
C GLY A 162 -3.06 13.55 -10.29
N GLU A 163 -2.20 14.44 -10.75
CA GLU A 163 -0.74 14.30 -10.66
C GLU A 163 -0.14 15.19 -9.56
N ILE A 164 1.12 14.91 -9.18
CA ILE A 164 1.91 15.85 -8.38
C ILE A 164 2.23 17.08 -9.24
N PRO A 165 1.84 18.30 -8.84
CA PRO A 165 2.06 19.49 -9.65
C PRO A 165 3.55 19.79 -9.86
N VAL A 166 3.92 20.16 -11.10
CA VAL A 166 5.28 20.63 -11.45
C VAL A 166 5.69 21.89 -10.66
N SER A 167 4.75 22.64 -10.07
CA SER A 167 5.09 23.75 -9.19
C SER A 167 5.84 23.32 -7.92
N PHE A 168 5.73 22.05 -7.51
CA PHE A 168 6.50 21.53 -6.37
C PHE A 168 8.00 21.52 -6.65
N CYS A 169 8.40 21.50 -7.93
CA CYS A 169 9.80 21.64 -8.35
C CYS A 169 10.44 22.97 -7.90
N SER A 170 9.62 23.99 -7.57
CA SER A 170 10.09 25.29 -7.08
C SER A 170 10.17 25.39 -5.56
N MET A 171 9.77 24.34 -4.83
CA MET A 171 9.85 24.27 -3.37
C MET A 171 11.26 23.85 -2.93
N ILE A 172 12.24 24.73 -3.12
CA ILE A 172 13.65 24.42 -2.87
C ILE A 172 13.96 24.04 -1.40
N ASN A 173 13.10 24.44 -0.46
CA ASN A 173 13.24 24.15 0.96
C ASN A 173 12.48 22.87 1.39
N LEU A 174 11.87 22.13 0.46
CA LEU A 174 11.07 20.96 0.77
C LEU A 174 11.95 19.84 1.33
N THR A 175 11.71 19.48 2.58
CA THR A 175 12.42 18.39 3.28
C THR A 175 11.56 17.15 3.43
N ILE A 176 10.24 17.34 3.60
CA ILE A 176 9.29 16.23 3.78
C ILE A 176 8.14 16.42 2.80
N LEU A 177 7.95 15.41 1.94
CA LEU A 177 6.78 15.27 1.08
C LEU A 177 6.08 13.93 1.37
N ASP A 178 4.95 13.98 2.07
CA ASP A 178 4.11 12.81 2.32
C ASP A 178 2.75 12.97 1.62
N THR A 179 2.48 12.11 0.64
CA THR A 179 1.21 12.03 -0.07
C THR A 179 0.59 10.63 0.00
N CYS A 180 1.01 9.81 0.96
CA CYS A 180 0.62 8.42 1.02
C CYS A 180 -0.89 8.19 1.15
N TYR A 181 -1.38 7.03 0.71
CA TYR A 181 -2.80 6.67 0.79
C TYR A 181 -3.72 7.71 0.13
N ASN A 182 -3.51 7.94 -1.15
CA ASN A 182 -4.36 8.77 -2.01
C ASN A 182 -4.66 8.01 -3.32
N TYR A 183 -5.29 8.68 -4.28
CA TYR A 183 -5.55 8.15 -5.63
C TYR A 183 -4.77 8.92 -6.69
N LEU A 184 -3.58 9.44 -6.34
CA LEU A 184 -2.72 10.19 -7.26
C LEU A 184 -2.24 9.28 -8.39
N THR A 185 -2.18 9.83 -9.59
CA THR A 185 -1.80 9.17 -10.84
C THR A 185 -0.64 9.92 -11.50
N GLY A 186 -0.24 9.47 -12.69
CA GLY A 186 0.81 10.10 -13.48
C GLY A 186 2.19 9.54 -13.15
N GLN A 187 3.20 10.10 -13.81
CA GLN A 187 4.59 9.78 -13.52
C GLN A 187 5.08 10.60 -12.33
N ILE A 188 6.05 10.06 -11.59
CA ILE A 188 6.75 10.84 -10.56
C ILE A 188 7.50 11.98 -11.28
N PRO A 189 7.31 13.26 -10.90
CA PRO A 189 7.96 14.36 -11.58
C PRO A 189 9.49 14.26 -11.50
N LYS A 190 10.16 14.26 -12.65
CA LYS A 190 11.63 14.17 -12.72
C LYS A 190 12.33 15.25 -11.89
N CYS A 191 11.75 16.43 -11.77
CA CYS A 191 12.34 17.53 -11.00
C CYS A 191 12.53 17.23 -9.50
N LEU A 192 11.85 16.21 -8.95
CA LEU A 192 12.11 15.79 -7.57
C LEU A 192 13.56 15.29 -7.39
N GLU A 193 14.25 14.93 -8.49
CA GLU A 193 15.71 14.73 -8.54
C GLU A 193 16.47 15.98 -8.05
N VAL A 194 16.07 17.18 -8.49
CA VAL A 194 16.71 18.46 -8.12
C VAL A 194 16.49 18.79 -6.65
N LEU A 195 15.40 18.30 -6.06
CA LEU A 195 15.14 18.42 -4.64
C LEU A 195 15.84 17.34 -3.81
N GLY A 196 16.58 16.41 -4.43
CA GLY A 196 17.30 15.33 -3.75
C GLY A 196 18.29 15.81 -2.70
N ASP A 197 18.83 17.03 -2.86
CA ASP A 197 19.76 17.64 -1.92
C ASP A 197 19.07 18.12 -0.63
N THR A 198 17.76 18.40 -0.66
CA THR A 198 16.99 18.94 0.48
C THR A 198 15.94 17.98 1.02
N LEU A 199 15.38 17.11 0.17
CA LEU A 199 14.42 16.08 0.57
C LEU A 199 15.08 15.05 1.48
N ILE A 200 14.50 14.91 2.66
CA ILE A 200 14.85 13.91 3.67
C ILE A 200 13.87 12.73 3.57
N VAL A 201 12.57 13.02 3.40
CA VAL A 201 11.51 12.01 3.31
C VAL A 201 10.67 12.23 2.06
N LEU A 202 10.61 11.21 1.21
CA LEU A 202 9.67 11.11 0.11
C LEU A 202 8.77 9.89 0.32
N ASN A 203 7.51 10.12 0.70
CA ASN A 203 6.51 9.08 0.89
C ASN A 203 5.34 9.23 -0.07
N LEU A 204 5.30 8.36 -1.08
CA LEU A 204 4.29 8.33 -2.15
C LEU A 204 3.46 7.04 -2.14
N ARG A 205 3.58 6.21 -1.10
CA ARG A 205 2.98 4.88 -1.10
C ARG A 205 1.46 4.86 -1.23
N LYS A 206 0.93 3.73 -1.70
CA LYS A 206 -0.50 3.48 -1.87
C LYS A 206 -1.16 4.61 -2.65
N ASN A 207 -0.66 4.80 -3.86
CA ASN A 207 -1.19 5.66 -4.91
C ASN A 207 -1.29 4.85 -6.21
N ARG A 208 -1.35 5.52 -7.36
CA ARG A 208 -1.41 4.92 -8.70
C ARG A 208 -0.34 5.53 -9.61
N PHE A 209 0.82 5.87 -9.06
CA PHE A 209 1.95 6.37 -9.85
C PHE A 209 2.46 5.27 -10.78
N PHE A 210 2.76 5.61 -12.02
CA PHE A 210 3.21 4.66 -13.04
C PHE A 210 4.44 5.17 -13.79
N GLY A 211 5.05 4.31 -14.60
CA GLY A 211 6.24 4.64 -15.38
C GLY A 211 7.53 4.35 -14.63
N LEU A 212 8.63 4.94 -15.10
CA LEU A 212 9.96 4.72 -14.55
C LEU A 212 10.21 5.60 -13.32
N MET A 213 11.06 5.13 -12.42
CA MET A 213 11.66 5.96 -11.38
C MET A 213 12.63 6.96 -12.04
N PRO A 214 12.37 8.28 -12.00
CA PRO A 214 13.06 9.24 -12.89
C PRO A 214 14.41 9.72 -12.34
N TRP A 215 14.92 9.13 -11.25
CA TRP A 215 15.99 9.73 -10.45
C TRP A 215 17.39 9.45 -10.96
N ASN A 216 18.15 10.53 -11.04
CA ASN A 216 19.59 10.53 -11.21
C ASN A 216 20.23 11.39 -10.12
N PHE A 217 20.21 10.90 -8.88
CA PHE A 217 20.67 11.64 -7.71
C PHE A 217 22.14 12.05 -7.83
N THR A 218 22.43 13.25 -7.33
CA THR A 218 23.78 13.80 -7.14
C THR A 218 24.42 13.24 -5.87
N GLU A 219 25.73 13.44 -5.70
CA GLU A 219 26.48 13.07 -4.48
C GLU A 219 25.99 13.75 -3.19
N GLU A 220 25.19 14.82 -3.31
CA GLU A 220 24.65 15.60 -2.19
C GLU A 220 23.26 15.10 -1.72
N CYS A 221 22.84 13.91 -2.17
CA CYS A 221 21.52 13.36 -1.82
C CYS A 221 21.32 13.25 -0.30
N SER A 222 20.29 13.93 0.20
CA SER A 222 19.93 14.01 1.63
C SER A 222 18.86 13.02 2.06
N LEU A 223 18.33 12.20 1.15
CA LEU A 223 17.24 11.27 1.45
C LEU A 223 17.63 10.29 2.55
N GLU A 224 16.76 10.23 3.57
CA GLU A 224 16.77 9.21 4.62
C GLU A 224 15.71 8.15 4.33
N THR A 225 14.57 8.54 3.74
CA THR A 225 13.46 7.62 3.48
C THR A 225 12.84 7.83 2.11
N LEU A 226 12.80 6.75 1.34
CA LEU A 226 12.10 6.65 0.06
C LEU A 226 11.07 5.52 0.13
N ASN A 227 9.78 5.88 0.22
CA ASN A 227 8.69 4.91 0.25
C ASN A 227 7.75 5.10 -0.94
N LEU A 228 7.77 4.13 -1.85
CA LEU A 228 6.95 4.06 -3.07
C LEU A 228 6.04 2.83 -3.10
N TYR A 229 5.89 2.16 -1.96
CA TYR A 229 5.14 0.93 -1.79
C TYR A 229 3.72 1.01 -2.39
N GLY A 230 3.26 -0.03 -3.08
CA GLY A 230 1.87 -0.12 -3.55
C GLY A 230 1.53 0.91 -4.62
N ASN A 231 2.29 0.92 -5.71
CA ASN A 231 2.10 1.76 -6.90
C ASN A 231 2.14 0.90 -8.17
N GLN A 232 2.29 1.51 -9.35
CA GLN A 232 2.37 0.84 -10.66
C GLN A 232 3.70 1.16 -11.35
N LEU A 233 4.77 1.34 -10.57
CA LEU A 233 6.10 1.69 -11.10
C LEU A 233 6.71 0.50 -11.83
N THR A 234 7.43 0.78 -12.91
CA THR A 234 8.04 -0.19 -13.82
C THR A 234 9.53 0.11 -14.04
N GLY A 235 10.24 -0.82 -14.69
CA GLY A 235 11.64 -0.65 -15.07
C GLY A 235 12.61 -1.03 -13.96
N GLU A 236 13.83 -0.50 -14.04
CA GLU A 236 14.95 -0.82 -13.16
C GLU A 236 15.06 0.15 -11.98
N ILE A 237 15.70 -0.29 -10.90
CA ILE A 237 16.00 0.52 -9.72
C ILE A 237 17.21 1.41 -10.04
N PRO A 238 17.12 2.75 -9.93
CA PRO A 238 18.22 3.64 -10.32
C PRO A 238 19.49 3.41 -9.49
N GLU A 239 20.62 3.13 -10.16
CA GLU A 239 21.93 2.99 -9.52
C GLU A 239 22.40 4.26 -8.80
N SER A 240 21.90 5.43 -9.22
CA SER A 240 22.17 6.72 -8.58
C SER A 240 21.73 6.79 -7.11
N LEU A 241 20.86 5.88 -6.64
CA LEU A 241 20.55 5.74 -5.21
C LEU A 241 21.79 5.46 -4.35
N THR A 242 22.87 4.93 -4.93
CA THR A 242 24.15 4.75 -4.23
C THR A 242 24.75 6.06 -3.70
N HIS A 243 24.38 7.21 -4.27
CA HIS A 243 24.82 8.52 -3.80
C HIS A 243 24.08 8.98 -2.53
N CYS A 244 22.91 8.42 -2.22
CA CYS A 244 22.12 8.76 -1.03
C CYS A 244 22.66 8.09 0.24
N LYS A 245 23.84 8.51 0.70
CA LYS A 245 24.55 7.90 1.84
C LYS A 245 23.79 7.97 3.18
N ARG A 246 22.77 8.82 3.28
CA ARG A 246 21.88 8.93 4.46
C ARG A 246 20.68 8.00 4.41
N LEU A 247 20.45 7.30 3.30
CA LEU A 247 19.27 6.47 3.11
C LEU A 247 19.22 5.34 4.15
N GLN A 248 18.12 5.30 4.90
CA GLN A 248 17.82 4.33 5.95
C GLN A 248 16.71 3.36 5.52
N VAL A 249 15.68 3.87 4.85
CA VAL A 249 14.53 3.08 4.39
C VAL A 249 14.34 3.22 2.89
N LEU A 250 14.36 2.07 2.22
CA LEU A 250 13.93 1.93 0.84
C LEU A 250 12.80 0.90 0.75
N ASP A 251 11.60 1.37 0.43
CA ASP A 251 10.41 0.54 0.28
C ASP A 251 9.80 0.71 -1.12
N LEU A 252 10.02 -0.30 -1.96
CA LEU A 252 9.56 -0.38 -3.34
C LEU A 252 8.57 -1.55 -3.56
N GLY A 253 8.07 -2.16 -2.48
CA GLY A 253 7.22 -3.33 -2.59
C GLY A 253 5.89 -3.07 -3.31
N ASP A 254 5.24 -4.12 -3.83
CA ASP A 254 3.91 -4.05 -4.48
C ASP A 254 3.91 -3.04 -5.64
N ASN A 255 4.79 -3.29 -6.63
CA ASN A 255 4.96 -2.52 -7.86
C ASN A 255 5.10 -3.49 -9.06
N GLN A 256 5.53 -2.99 -10.23
CA GLN A 256 5.77 -3.75 -11.46
C GLN A 256 7.24 -3.63 -11.90
N ILE A 257 8.17 -3.51 -10.94
CA ILE A 257 9.61 -3.35 -11.20
C ILE A 257 10.14 -4.66 -11.79
N ASN A 258 10.89 -4.57 -12.88
CA ASN A 258 11.46 -5.71 -13.59
C ASN A 258 12.97 -5.46 -13.72
N ASP A 259 13.73 -6.11 -12.86
CA ASP A 259 15.16 -5.88 -12.66
C ASP A 259 15.80 -7.12 -12.00
N THR A 260 17.10 -7.10 -11.82
CA THR A 260 17.86 -8.06 -11.00
C THR A 260 18.05 -7.54 -9.58
N PHE A 261 18.74 -8.31 -8.72
CA PHE A 261 19.03 -7.87 -7.37
C PHE A 261 19.98 -6.65 -7.38
N PRO A 262 19.59 -5.52 -6.76
CA PRO A 262 20.35 -4.26 -6.81
C PRO A 262 21.55 -4.30 -5.84
N PHE A 263 22.59 -5.06 -6.20
CA PHE A 263 23.77 -5.31 -5.35
C PHE A 263 24.50 -4.03 -4.93
N TRP A 264 24.46 -2.99 -5.77
CA TRP A 264 25.09 -1.69 -5.52
C TRP A 264 24.50 -0.96 -4.30
N LEU A 265 23.25 -1.23 -3.91
CA LEU A 265 22.68 -0.72 -2.67
C LEU A 265 23.44 -1.20 -1.43
N GLY A 266 24.22 -2.28 -1.54
CA GLY A 266 25.10 -2.77 -0.49
C GLY A 266 26.15 -1.75 -0.07
N MET A 267 26.49 -0.78 -0.92
CA MET A 267 27.44 0.29 -0.61
C MET A 267 26.86 1.37 0.33
N LEU A 268 25.55 1.34 0.62
CA LEU A 268 24.92 2.34 1.47
C LEU A 268 25.20 2.07 2.95
N PRO A 269 25.85 3.00 3.66
CA PRO A 269 26.35 2.75 5.02
C PRO A 269 25.25 2.74 6.07
N ASN A 270 24.08 3.32 5.78
CA ASN A 270 22.98 3.52 6.74
C ASN A 270 21.69 2.81 6.32
N LEU A 271 21.69 1.97 5.29
CA LEU A 271 20.46 1.29 4.86
C LEU A 271 20.10 0.19 5.86
N HIS A 272 18.96 0.38 6.55
CA HIS A 272 18.45 -0.54 7.56
C HIS A 272 17.31 -1.40 7.02
N VAL A 273 16.46 -0.82 6.16
CA VAL A 273 15.24 -1.47 5.64
C VAL A 273 15.27 -1.46 4.12
N LEU A 274 15.23 -2.66 3.54
CA LEU A 274 15.10 -2.88 2.10
C LEU A 274 13.90 -3.79 1.82
N ILE A 275 12.85 -3.22 1.24
CA ILE A 275 11.63 -3.94 0.88
C ILE A 275 11.43 -3.85 -0.63
N LEU A 276 11.49 -5.01 -1.29
CA LEU A 276 11.33 -5.15 -2.74
C LEU A 276 10.26 -6.18 -3.11
N HIS A 277 9.46 -6.62 -2.14
CA HIS A 277 8.50 -7.70 -2.32
C HIS A 277 7.44 -7.41 -3.41
N SER A 278 6.82 -8.45 -3.95
CA SER A 278 5.70 -8.32 -4.91
C SER A 278 6.06 -7.43 -6.11
N ASN A 279 7.12 -7.81 -6.81
CA ASN A 279 7.59 -7.19 -8.06
C ASN A 279 7.89 -8.29 -9.09
N SER A 280 8.57 -7.93 -10.18
CA SER A 280 9.07 -8.87 -11.19
C SER A 280 10.59 -9.04 -11.12
N LEU A 281 11.20 -8.90 -9.95
CA LEU A 281 12.65 -9.04 -9.81
C LEU A 281 13.08 -10.49 -10.06
N HIS A 282 14.20 -10.68 -10.75
CA HIS A 282 14.57 -12.00 -11.25
C HIS A 282 16.08 -12.27 -11.28
N GLY A 283 16.44 -13.52 -11.60
CA GLY A 283 17.82 -13.96 -11.71
C GLY A 283 18.44 -14.33 -10.36
N PRO A 284 19.71 -14.78 -10.35
CA PRO A 284 20.39 -15.16 -9.13
C PRO A 284 20.84 -13.94 -8.33
N ILE A 285 20.82 -14.05 -7.00
CA ILE A 285 21.49 -13.11 -6.12
C ILE A 285 22.97 -13.49 -6.05
N GLY A 286 23.85 -12.60 -6.54
CA GLY A 286 25.29 -12.83 -6.59
C GLY A 286 26.00 -12.75 -5.23
N GLU A 287 27.33 -12.71 -5.29
CA GLU A 287 28.18 -12.51 -4.11
C GLU A 287 28.36 -11.02 -3.80
N PRO A 288 28.56 -10.64 -2.52
CA PRO A 288 28.86 -9.26 -2.15
C PRO A 288 30.15 -8.77 -2.79
N LEU A 289 30.20 -7.47 -3.11
CA LEU A 289 31.40 -6.82 -3.65
C LEU A 289 32.48 -6.66 -2.58
N THR A 290 32.05 -6.39 -1.34
CA THR A 290 32.94 -6.21 -0.20
C THR A 290 32.42 -6.95 1.03
N SER A 291 33.31 -7.22 1.99
CA SER A 291 32.92 -7.80 3.28
C SER A 291 32.10 -6.86 4.19
N ASN A 292 31.74 -5.67 3.68
CA ASN A 292 31.00 -4.65 4.40
C ASN A 292 29.77 -4.16 3.63
N ASP A 293 29.31 -4.91 2.63
CA ASP A 293 28.04 -4.60 1.95
C ASP A 293 26.87 -4.75 2.94
N PHE A 294 25.91 -3.84 2.88
CA PHE A 294 24.73 -3.78 3.76
C PHE A 294 25.08 -3.81 5.26
N PRO A 295 25.94 -2.89 5.75
CA PRO A 295 26.48 -2.97 7.11
C PRO A 295 25.41 -2.81 8.19
N MET A 296 24.35 -2.06 7.90
CA MET A 296 23.27 -1.72 8.85
C MET A 296 21.94 -2.45 8.56
N LEU A 297 21.90 -3.38 7.61
CA LEU A 297 20.64 -4.00 7.16
C LEU A 297 20.02 -4.88 8.27
N GLN A 298 18.75 -4.62 8.57
CA GLN A 298 17.95 -5.28 9.61
C GLN A 298 16.69 -5.93 9.05
N ILE A 299 16.10 -5.31 8.04
CA ILE A 299 14.89 -5.82 7.39
C ILE A 299 15.18 -5.98 5.91
N LEU A 300 15.09 -7.22 5.44
CA LEU A 300 15.13 -7.57 4.04
C LEU A 300 13.87 -8.36 3.68
N ASP A 301 13.06 -7.81 2.77
CA ASP A 301 11.89 -8.49 2.22
C ASP A 301 11.98 -8.49 0.69
N LEU A 302 12.31 -9.66 0.14
CA LEU A 302 12.38 -9.94 -1.29
C LEU A 302 11.23 -10.83 -1.76
N SER A 303 10.21 -11.02 -0.93
CA SER A 303 9.20 -12.03 -1.15
C SER A 303 8.36 -11.80 -2.41
N SER A 304 7.75 -12.85 -2.97
CA SER A 304 6.87 -12.73 -4.15
C SER A 304 7.56 -12.06 -5.34
N ASN A 305 8.67 -12.64 -5.77
CA ASN A 305 9.44 -12.25 -6.96
C ASN A 305 9.81 -13.52 -7.76
N TYR A 306 10.73 -13.40 -8.71
CA TYR A 306 11.22 -14.48 -9.57
C TYR A 306 12.72 -14.74 -9.38
N PHE A 307 13.28 -14.50 -8.19
CA PHE A 307 14.69 -14.77 -7.91
C PHE A 307 15.00 -16.27 -8.02
N THR A 308 16.12 -16.62 -8.65
CA THR A 308 16.55 -18.01 -8.92
C THR A 308 17.88 -18.33 -8.25
N GLY A 309 18.37 -19.56 -8.42
CA GLY A 309 19.65 -20.00 -7.88
C GLY A 309 19.58 -20.27 -6.37
N ASN A 310 20.75 -20.42 -5.75
CA ASN A 310 20.84 -20.70 -4.32
C ASN A 310 20.57 -19.44 -3.48
N LEU A 311 20.21 -19.65 -2.21
CA LEU A 311 20.15 -18.56 -1.22
C LEU A 311 21.52 -17.84 -1.11
N PRO A 312 21.54 -16.51 -0.91
CA PRO A 312 22.75 -15.69 -1.03
C PRO A 312 23.69 -15.82 0.18
N LEU A 313 24.43 -16.93 0.23
CA LEU A 313 25.32 -17.28 1.34
C LEU A 313 26.34 -16.19 1.65
N GLY A 314 26.96 -15.59 0.63
CA GLY A 314 27.93 -14.52 0.80
C GLY A 314 27.38 -13.30 1.55
N TYR A 315 26.18 -12.85 1.19
CA TYR A 315 25.51 -11.74 1.87
C TYR A 315 25.08 -12.08 3.29
N ILE A 316 24.45 -13.25 3.49
CA ILE A 316 24.00 -13.71 4.81
C ILE A 316 25.19 -13.78 5.79
N ALA A 317 26.37 -14.18 5.31
CA ALA A 317 27.57 -14.26 6.14
C ALA A 317 28.07 -12.90 6.68
N ILE A 318 27.74 -11.78 6.02
CA ILE A 318 28.30 -10.46 6.33
C ILE A 318 27.32 -9.48 6.99
N TRP A 319 26.03 -9.78 7.09
CA TRP A 319 25.02 -8.89 7.70
C TRP A 319 25.21 -8.73 9.22
N LYS A 320 26.03 -7.76 9.64
CA LYS A 320 26.43 -7.56 11.03
C LYS A 320 25.26 -7.27 11.97
N SER A 321 24.30 -6.45 11.52
CA SER A 321 23.20 -5.94 12.35
C SER A 321 22.19 -7.03 12.75
N MET A 322 22.06 -8.09 11.96
CA MET A 322 21.25 -9.27 12.29
C MET A 322 22.03 -10.32 13.13
N ARG A 323 23.34 -10.15 13.33
CA ARG A 323 24.20 -11.12 14.04
C ARG A 323 24.59 -10.66 15.45
N ILE A 324 24.93 -9.38 15.60
CA ILE A 324 25.51 -8.81 16.82
C ILE A 324 24.74 -7.55 17.18
N LYS A 325 24.37 -7.44 18.46
CA LYS A 325 23.66 -6.26 18.95
C LYS A 325 24.61 -5.06 18.89
N LEU A 326 24.28 -4.10 18.04
CA LEU A 326 25.01 -2.83 17.97
C LEU A 326 24.75 -2.01 19.24
N ASN A 327 25.77 -1.30 19.72
CA ASN A 327 25.66 -0.46 20.90
C ASN A 327 24.74 0.74 20.59
N GLY A 328 23.60 0.81 21.28
CA GLY A 328 22.61 1.88 21.13
C GLY A 328 21.32 1.53 21.86
N SER A 329 20.56 2.55 22.27
CA SER A 329 19.20 2.31 22.74
C SER A 329 18.28 2.04 21.54
N PRO A 330 17.26 1.17 21.67
CA PRO A 330 16.23 1.03 20.65
C PRO A 330 15.63 2.39 20.34
N MET A 331 15.60 2.77 19.06
CA MET A 331 14.97 4.00 18.60
C MET A 331 13.92 3.63 17.55
N TYR A 332 12.88 4.45 17.43
CA TYR A 332 12.00 4.39 16.27
C TYR A 332 12.66 5.16 15.13
N MET A 333 12.69 4.59 13.93
CA MET A 333 13.16 5.28 12.73
C MET A 333 12.19 6.42 12.36
N GLY A 334 12.75 7.46 11.76
CA GLY A 334 12.08 8.73 11.51
C GLY A 334 12.58 9.86 12.42
N SER A 335 12.00 11.05 12.22
CA SER A 335 12.38 12.27 12.94
C SER A 335 11.37 12.62 14.03
N TYR A 336 11.66 13.64 14.84
CA TYR A 336 10.71 14.16 15.85
C TYR A 336 9.34 14.53 15.24
N TYR A 337 9.32 14.92 13.97
CA TYR A 337 8.12 15.41 13.26
C TYR A 337 7.51 14.38 12.30
N TYR A 338 8.18 13.25 12.06
CA TYR A 338 7.73 12.25 11.09
C TYR A 338 8.03 10.84 11.59
N ARG A 339 6.98 10.05 11.83
CA ARG A 339 7.11 8.64 12.19
C ARG A 339 6.90 7.77 10.97
N GLU A 340 7.90 6.97 10.68
CA GLU A 340 7.84 5.97 9.63
C GLU A 340 7.10 4.75 10.14
N TRP A 341 6.18 4.27 9.33
CA TRP A 341 5.52 3.01 9.59
C TRP A 341 5.48 2.18 8.32
N MET A 342 5.75 0.88 8.44
CA MET A 342 5.80 -0.06 7.33
C MET A 342 4.72 -1.13 7.45
N SER A 343 4.58 -1.93 6.38
CA SER A 343 3.84 -3.19 6.42
C SER A 343 4.86 -4.33 6.38
N ILE A 344 4.70 -5.34 7.23
CA ILE A 344 5.47 -6.59 7.15
C ILE A 344 4.50 -7.76 7.14
N THR A 345 4.95 -8.92 6.67
CA THR A 345 4.24 -10.18 6.88
C THR A 345 4.97 -11.00 7.93
N SER A 346 4.26 -11.45 8.97
CA SER A 346 4.78 -12.36 9.98
C SER A 346 3.69 -13.36 10.34
N LYS A 347 4.03 -14.65 10.45
CA LYS A 347 3.06 -15.74 10.67
C LYS A 347 1.90 -15.76 9.67
N GLY A 348 2.18 -15.48 8.40
CA GLY A 348 1.15 -15.37 7.35
C GLY A 348 0.18 -14.18 7.51
N GLN A 349 0.40 -13.32 8.52
CA GLN A 349 -0.41 -12.14 8.75
C GLN A 349 0.37 -10.88 8.36
N ARG A 350 -0.27 -10.06 7.56
CA ARG A 350 0.24 -8.74 7.24
C ARG A 350 -0.04 -7.79 8.41
N MET A 351 1.03 -7.25 8.98
CA MET A 351 1.01 -6.24 10.03
C MET A 351 1.29 -4.88 9.40
N ASP A 352 0.27 -4.02 9.35
CA ASP A 352 0.40 -2.64 8.89
C ASP A 352 0.65 -1.69 10.06
N ASN A 353 1.28 -0.54 9.79
CA ASN A 353 1.55 0.52 10.76
C ASN A 353 2.59 0.17 11.85
N ILE A 354 3.57 -0.67 11.53
CA ILE A 354 4.69 -0.93 12.45
C ILE A 354 5.66 0.24 12.39
N ASN A 355 5.80 0.96 13.50
CA ASN A 355 6.92 1.89 13.65
C ASN A 355 8.22 1.10 13.60
N ILE A 356 9.14 1.48 12.72
CA ILE A 356 10.40 0.75 12.51
C ILE A 356 11.24 0.90 13.78
N LEU A 357 11.20 -0.12 14.64
CA LEU A 357 12.10 -0.22 15.78
C LEU A 357 13.45 -0.70 15.28
N THR A 358 14.54 -0.01 15.63
CA THR A 358 15.92 -0.40 15.28
C THR A 358 16.38 -1.73 15.91
N ILE A 359 15.47 -2.51 16.51
CA ILE A 359 15.75 -3.83 17.07
C ILE A 359 15.12 -4.96 16.27
N PHE A 360 14.15 -4.65 15.40
CA PHE A 360 13.35 -5.66 14.72
C PHE A 360 14.08 -6.17 13.47
N ASN A 361 14.42 -7.47 13.45
CA ASN A 361 15.16 -8.08 12.34
C ASN A 361 14.32 -9.11 11.58
N VAL A 362 14.21 -8.92 10.27
CA VAL A 362 13.38 -9.73 9.37
C VAL A 362 14.18 -10.14 8.14
N LEU A 363 14.06 -11.41 7.78
CA LEU A 363 14.50 -11.95 6.52
C LEU A 363 13.33 -12.71 5.87
N ASP A 364 12.71 -12.09 4.86
CA ASP A 364 11.67 -12.71 4.05
C ASP A 364 12.15 -12.87 2.60
N LEU A 365 12.34 -14.13 2.20
CA LEU A 365 12.73 -14.55 0.86
C LEU A 365 11.66 -15.45 0.22
N SER A 366 10.44 -15.44 0.78
CA SER A 366 9.38 -16.37 0.39
C SER A 366 8.82 -16.11 -1.00
N ASN A 367 8.12 -17.09 -1.57
CA ASN A 367 7.46 -16.98 -2.87
C ASN A 367 8.42 -16.52 -3.98
N ASN A 368 9.48 -17.29 -4.18
CA ASN A 368 10.50 -17.09 -5.20
C ASN A 368 10.84 -18.45 -5.86
N LEU A 369 11.90 -18.51 -6.66
CA LEU A 369 12.37 -19.71 -7.34
C LEU A 369 13.73 -20.18 -6.80
N PHE A 370 14.07 -19.83 -5.55
CA PHE A 370 15.33 -20.26 -4.94
C PHE A 370 15.41 -21.78 -4.82
N GLU A 371 16.57 -22.35 -5.14
CA GLU A 371 16.85 -23.77 -5.13
C GLU A 371 18.02 -24.10 -4.19
N GLY A 372 18.44 -25.37 -4.17
CA GLY A 372 19.51 -25.85 -3.31
C GLY A 372 19.11 -25.99 -1.84
N GLU A 373 20.11 -26.09 -0.97
CA GLU A 373 19.92 -26.31 0.47
C GLU A 373 19.83 -24.99 1.25
N ILE A 374 19.22 -25.04 2.44
CA ILE A 374 19.23 -23.90 3.37
C ILE A 374 20.65 -23.80 3.97
N PRO A 375 21.38 -22.68 3.82
CA PRO A 375 22.72 -22.55 4.35
C PRO A 375 22.79 -22.57 5.88
N GLU A 376 23.74 -23.32 6.45
CA GLU A 376 24.05 -23.34 7.89
C GLU A 376 24.40 -21.94 8.45
N VAL A 377 24.87 -21.03 7.60
CA VAL A 377 25.22 -19.65 8.01
C VAL A 377 24.01 -18.83 8.45
N ILE A 378 22.78 -19.20 8.08
CA ILE A 378 21.57 -18.51 8.56
C ILE A 378 21.48 -18.60 10.09
N GLY A 379 21.93 -19.70 10.70
CA GLY A 379 21.96 -19.86 12.16
C GLY A 379 22.91 -18.89 12.88
N ASP A 380 23.75 -18.15 12.17
CA ASP A 380 24.59 -17.10 12.75
C ASP A 380 23.88 -15.76 12.89
N LEU A 381 22.71 -15.56 12.26
CA LEU A 381 21.86 -14.37 12.37
C LEU A 381 21.09 -14.35 13.70
N LYS A 382 21.80 -14.40 14.83
CA LYS A 382 21.24 -14.63 16.18
C LYS A 382 20.20 -13.61 16.63
N LEU A 383 20.11 -12.44 15.99
CA LEU A 383 19.13 -11.41 16.29
C LEU A 383 17.88 -11.47 15.41
N LEU A 384 17.79 -12.44 14.51
CA LEU A 384 16.64 -12.61 13.63
C LEU A 384 15.37 -12.96 14.42
N GLU A 385 14.30 -12.19 14.19
CA GLU A 385 13.00 -12.38 14.82
C GLU A 385 12.01 -13.01 13.84
N VAL A 386 12.13 -12.72 12.54
CA VAL A 386 11.29 -13.34 11.50
C VAL A 386 12.16 -13.93 10.41
N LEU A 387 11.97 -15.22 10.14
CA LEU A 387 12.57 -15.93 9.01
C LEU A 387 11.47 -16.57 8.16
N ASN A 388 11.37 -16.16 6.90
CA ASN A 388 10.42 -16.72 5.96
C ASN A 388 11.14 -17.10 4.65
N LEU A 389 11.20 -18.40 4.37
CA LEU A 389 11.79 -19.01 3.17
C LEU A 389 10.76 -19.82 2.38
N SER A 390 9.48 -19.71 2.72
CA SER A 390 8.43 -20.57 2.16
C SER A 390 8.17 -20.29 0.68
N ILE A 391 7.49 -21.21 0.01
CA ILE A 391 7.14 -21.12 -1.41
C ILE A 391 8.42 -20.87 -2.25
N ASN A 392 9.38 -21.79 -2.14
CA ASN A 392 10.60 -21.85 -2.93
C ASN A 392 10.86 -23.31 -3.36
N ASN A 393 11.89 -23.54 -4.17
CA ASN A 393 12.34 -24.86 -4.64
C ASN A 393 13.47 -25.45 -3.76
N LEU A 394 13.52 -25.09 -2.48
CA LEU A 394 14.59 -25.49 -1.56
C LEU A 394 14.53 -26.99 -1.23
N ILE A 395 15.66 -27.68 -1.34
CA ILE A 395 15.85 -29.12 -1.09
C ILE A 395 16.79 -29.38 0.09
N GLY A 396 16.93 -30.63 0.52
CA GLY A 396 17.76 -30.98 1.68
C GLY A 396 17.09 -30.71 3.03
N GLU A 397 17.79 -31.09 4.09
CA GLU A 397 17.33 -31.03 5.48
C GLU A 397 17.34 -29.60 6.04
N ILE A 398 16.69 -29.41 7.19
CA ILE A 398 16.72 -28.13 7.91
C ILE A 398 18.01 -28.09 8.74
N PRO A 399 18.88 -27.08 8.54
CA PRO A 399 20.14 -26.96 9.27
C PRO A 399 19.97 -26.97 10.79
N ALA A 400 20.77 -27.78 11.48
CA ALA A 400 20.76 -27.83 12.94
C ALA A 400 21.16 -26.47 13.56
N SER A 401 21.95 -25.66 12.84
CA SER A 401 22.33 -24.31 13.26
C SER A 401 21.14 -23.36 13.45
N LEU A 402 19.97 -23.59 12.85
CA LEU A 402 18.79 -22.75 13.09
C LEU A 402 18.35 -22.79 14.56
N SER A 403 18.73 -23.82 15.33
CA SER A 403 18.53 -23.90 16.78
C SER A 403 19.20 -22.77 17.57
N LYS A 404 20.17 -22.08 16.97
CA LYS A 404 20.88 -20.92 17.56
C LYS A 404 20.07 -19.62 17.49
N LEU A 405 18.99 -19.57 16.70
CA LEU A 405 18.16 -18.38 16.53
C LEU A 405 17.19 -18.21 17.70
N THR A 406 17.71 -17.81 18.86
CA THR A 406 16.93 -17.75 20.11
C THR A 406 15.90 -16.61 20.18
N LEU A 407 15.97 -15.64 19.27
CA LEU A 407 15.02 -14.51 19.20
C LEU A 407 13.93 -14.71 18.15
N LEU A 408 13.96 -15.82 17.40
CA LEU A 408 13.02 -16.08 16.32
C LEU A 408 11.59 -16.20 16.88
N GLU A 409 10.63 -15.51 16.31
CA GLU A 409 9.21 -15.53 16.70
C GLU A 409 8.32 -16.18 15.63
N SER A 410 8.79 -16.20 14.37
CA SER A 410 8.08 -16.76 13.21
C SER A 410 9.05 -17.51 12.29
N LEU A 411 8.69 -18.73 11.89
CA LEU A 411 9.43 -19.55 10.93
C LEU A 411 8.50 -20.19 9.90
N ASP A 412 8.73 -19.91 8.61
CA ASP A 412 8.05 -20.60 7.52
C ASP A 412 9.05 -21.06 6.46
N LEU A 413 9.12 -22.37 6.21
CA LEU A 413 10.08 -23.03 5.33
C LEU A 413 9.42 -23.85 4.22
N SER A 414 8.12 -24.12 4.31
CA SER A 414 7.31 -24.97 3.41
C SER A 414 8.04 -26.21 2.82
N LYS A 415 8.85 -26.90 3.63
CA LYS A 415 9.55 -28.14 3.24
C LYS A 415 8.63 -29.34 3.36
N LYS A 416 8.75 -30.33 2.44
CA LYS A 416 8.08 -31.63 2.57
C LYS A 416 8.94 -32.58 3.42
N CYS A 417 8.35 -33.15 4.48
CA CYS A 417 8.93 -34.19 5.35
C CYS A 417 10.34 -33.89 5.88
N SER A 418 10.52 -32.79 6.61
CA SER A 418 11.78 -32.48 7.29
C SER A 418 11.60 -32.40 8.80
N GLN A 419 12.57 -32.95 9.54
CA GLN A 419 12.54 -32.93 11.01
C GLN A 419 12.85 -31.53 11.54
N ILE A 420 12.06 -31.05 12.51
CA ILE A 420 12.33 -29.78 13.20
C ILE A 420 13.65 -29.90 13.98
N PRO A 421 14.60 -28.95 13.83
CA PRO A 421 15.83 -28.95 14.60
C PRO A 421 15.57 -28.92 16.11
N ILE A 422 16.33 -29.71 16.86
CA ILE A 422 16.25 -29.73 18.32
C ILE A 422 16.91 -28.46 18.87
N GLY A 423 16.11 -27.56 19.42
CA GLY A 423 16.58 -26.29 19.99
C GLY A 423 15.52 -25.61 20.84
N ASN A 424 15.95 -24.92 21.90
CA ASN A 424 15.06 -24.37 22.93
C ASN A 424 13.97 -23.45 22.36
N GLN A 425 14.29 -22.65 21.33
CA GLN A 425 13.35 -21.71 20.73
C GLN A 425 12.25 -22.39 19.90
N PHE A 426 12.55 -23.50 19.22
CA PHE A 426 11.51 -24.26 18.51
C PHE A 426 10.53 -24.94 19.48
N PHE A 427 10.92 -25.19 20.73
CA PHE A 427 10.00 -25.72 21.73
C PHE A 427 9.11 -24.64 22.38
N THR A 428 9.42 -23.34 22.20
CA THR A 428 8.60 -22.24 22.72
C THR A 428 7.56 -21.75 21.72
N PHE A 429 7.63 -22.19 20.47
CA PHE A 429 6.67 -21.81 19.43
C PHE A 429 5.29 -22.40 19.73
N ALA A 430 4.27 -21.55 19.66
CA ALA A 430 2.89 -22.01 19.64
C ALA A 430 2.57 -22.67 18.29
N ASN A 431 1.53 -23.52 18.24
CA ASN A 431 1.20 -24.29 17.03
C ASN A 431 0.93 -23.41 15.80
N ASP A 432 0.43 -22.19 15.99
CA ASP A 432 0.21 -21.17 14.96
C ASP A 432 1.52 -20.66 14.33
N SER A 433 2.61 -20.61 15.09
CA SER A 433 3.94 -20.27 14.54
C SER A 433 4.47 -21.29 13.52
N TYR A 434 3.84 -22.47 13.41
CA TYR A 434 4.13 -23.49 12.40
C TYR A 434 3.07 -23.58 11.30
N GLU A 435 2.02 -22.77 11.34
CA GLU A 435 0.95 -22.79 10.34
C GLU A 435 1.53 -22.52 8.94
N GLY A 436 1.08 -23.28 7.93
CA GLY A 436 1.66 -23.28 6.57
C GLY A 436 2.79 -24.31 6.35
N ASN A 437 3.47 -24.78 7.40
CA ASN A 437 4.57 -25.75 7.30
C ASN A 437 4.10 -27.23 7.31
N LEU A 438 3.20 -27.63 6.40
CA LEU A 438 2.52 -28.94 6.42
C LEU A 438 3.45 -30.18 6.38
N GLY A 439 4.69 -30.02 5.89
CA GLY A 439 5.66 -31.09 5.81
C GLY A 439 6.63 -31.21 6.99
N LEU A 440 6.59 -30.32 7.98
CA LEU A 440 7.42 -30.50 9.18
C LEU A 440 6.95 -31.69 10.03
N CYS A 441 7.90 -32.38 10.65
CA CYS A 441 7.65 -33.48 11.56
C CYS A 441 8.62 -33.44 12.75
N GLY A 442 8.29 -34.15 13.83
CA GLY A 442 9.04 -34.10 15.09
C GLY A 442 8.51 -33.03 16.06
N LEU A 443 9.01 -33.05 17.31
CA LEU A 443 8.53 -32.17 18.37
C LEU A 443 8.77 -30.68 18.03
N PRO A 444 7.85 -29.76 18.36
CA PRO A 444 6.63 -29.94 19.18
C PRO A 444 5.40 -30.44 18.41
N LEU A 445 5.49 -30.67 17.09
CA LEU A 445 4.36 -31.17 16.30
C LEU A 445 4.03 -32.62 16.68
N SER A 446 2.74 -32.97 16.61
CA SER A 446 2.26 -34.34 16.85
C SER A 446 2.62 -35.32 15.73
N LYS A 447 3.03 -34.81 14.56
CA LYS A 447 3.41 -35.58 13.38
C LYS A 447 4.80 -36.19 13.54
N LYS A 448 4.92 -37.52 13.53
CA LYS A 448 6.20 -38.25 13.61
C LYS A 448 6.88 -38.34 12.23
N CYS A 449 8.21 -38.40 12.20
CA CYS A 449 9.00 -38.43 10.96
C CYS A 449 9.14 -39.81 10.31
N ASP A 450 8.56 -40.87 10.89
CA ASP A 450 8.82 -42.26 10.50
C ASP A 450 7.70 -42.95 9.70
N GLU A 451 6.75 -42.21 9.13
CA GLU A 451 5.84 -42.78 8.14
C GLU A 451 6.34 -42.47 6.73
N VAL A 452 7.23 -43.34 6.25
CA VAL A 452 7.39 -43.57 4.82
C VAL A 452 6.07 -44.16 4.32
N GLU A 453 5.13 -43.31 3.94
CA GLU A 453 4.06 -43.75 3.05
C GLU A 453 4.68 -43.98 1.67
N ASP A 454 5.19 -45.18 1.47
CA ASP A 454 5.33 -45.79 0.15
C ASP A 454 3.91 -46.17 -0.33
N HIS A 455 3.09 -45.15 -0.55
CA HIS A 455 1.87 -45.28 -1.32
C HIS A 455 2.19 -44.79 -2.72
N GLN A 456 2.62 -45.73 -3.57
CA GLN A 456 2.29 -45.69 -4.99
C GLN A 456 0.84 -45.18 -5.12
N PRO A 457 0.58 -44.06 -5.82
CA PRO A 457 -0.78 -43.60 -5.96
C PRO A 457 -1.54 -44.65 -6.76
N SER A 458 -2.51 -45.29 -6.11
CA SER A 458 -3.57 -45.96 -6.87
C SER A 458 -4.24 -44.89 -7.72
N ALA A 459 -4.52 -45.23 -8.98
CA ALA A 459 -5.10 -44.33 -9.98
C ALA A 459 -6.46 -43.68 -9.57
N ALA A 460 -6.98 -43.99 -8.37
CA ALA A 460 -8.20 -43.41 -7.81
C ALA A 460 -7.97 -42.27 -6.80
N GLN A 461 -6.72 -41.98 -6.39
CA GLN A 461 -6.43 -40.89 -5.43
C GLN A 461 -5.75 -39.67 -6.07
N GLN A 462 -5.27 -39.82 -7.30
CA GLN A 462 -4.66 -38.74 -8.08
C GLN A 462 -5.68 -37.69 -8.55
N GLU A 463 -6.98 -37.98 -8.49
CA GLU A 463 -8.03 -37.04 -8.84
C GLU A 463 -8.43 -36.07 -7.71
N SER A 464 -8.04 -36.31 -6.45
CA SER A 464 -8.51 -35.47 -5.33
C SER A 464 -7.54 -34.37 -4.88
N ILE A 465 -6.23 -34.51 -5.13
CA ILE A 465 -5.20 -33.57 -4.65
C ILE A 465 -4.74 -32.60 -5.75
N LEU A 466 -5.00 -32.90 -7.03
CA LEU A 466 -4.75 -32.00 -8.16
C LEU A 466 -5.84 -30.92 -8.36
N LEU A 467 -6.87 -30.89 -7.49
CA LEU A 467 -8.04 -30.03 -7.67
C LEU A 467 -8.06 -28.73 -6.85
N ASP A 468 -7.06 -28.46 -6.02
CA ASP A 468 -7.08 -27.26 -5.14
C ASP A 468 -5.97 -26.24 -5.39
N LEU A 469 -5.12 -26.45 -6.40
CA LEU A 469 -4.13 -25.48 -6.86
C LEU A 469 -4.16 -25.40 -8.39
N GLY A 470 -5.25 -24.88 -8.97
CA GLY A 470 -5.45 -24.91 -10.41
C GLY A 470 -6.40 -23.85 -10.98
N SER A 471 -5.81 -22.84 -11.62
CA SER A 471 -6.38 -21.96 -12.65
C SER A 471 -7.41 -20.89 -12.21
N PRO A 472 -7.39 -19.67 -12.79
CA PRO A 472 -8.37 -18.62 -12.49
C PRO A 472 -9.78 -18.89 -13.04
N PHE A 473 -10.04 -20.07 -13.62
CA PHE A 473 -11.32 -20.44 -14.22
C PHE A 473 -11.71 -21.87 -13.81
N SER A 474 -12.19 -22.01 -12.57
CA SER A 474 -12.88 -23.23 -12.19
C SER A 474 -14.26 -23.26 -12.88
N TRP A 475 -14.58 -24.39 -13.52
CA TRP A 475 -15.90 -24.63 -14.14
C TRP A 475 -17.05 -24.55 -13.13
N LYS A 476 -16.74 -24.71 -11.82
CA LYS A 476 -17.67 -24.48 -10.72
C LYS A 476 -18.05 -23.00 -10.60
N PHE A 477 -17.09 -22.07 -10.73
CA PHE A 477 -17.39 -20.62 -10.79
C PHE A 477 -18.09 -20.22 -12.08
N ALA A 478 -17.78 -20.87 -13.21
CA ALA A 478 -18.51 -20.66 -14.46
C ALA A 478 -19.98 -21.11 -14.35
N LEU A 479 -20.27 -22.23 -13.68
CA LEU A 479 -21.64 -22.70 -13.41
C LEU A 479 -22.40 -21.78 -12.44
N VAL A 480 -21.74 -21.29 -11.39
CA VAL A 480 -22.33 -20.30 -10.48
C VAL A 480 -22.60 -18.99 -11.23
N GLY A 481 -21.64 -18.52 -12.03
CA GLY A 481 -21.80 -17.35 -12.91
C GLY A 481 -22.91 -17.52 -13.93
N TYR A 482 -23.08 -18.72 -14.51
CA TYR A 482 -24.14 -19.04 -15.45
C TYR A 482 -25.51 -19.04 -14.76
N GLY A 483 -25.63 -19.65 -13.57
CA GLY A 483 -26.87 -19.66 -12.79
C GLY A 483 -27.31 -18.26 -12.35
N CYS A 484 -26.37 -17.46 -11.81
CA CYS A 484 -26.63 -16.08 -11.40
C CYS A 484 -26.90 -15.16 -12.61
N GLY A 485 -26.15 -15.33 -13.69
CA GLY A 485 -26.28 -14.54 -14.92
C GLY A 485 -27.60 -14.76 -15.65
N VAL A 486 -28.11 -16.00 -15.68
CA VAL A 486 -29.43 -16.32 -16.24
C VAL A 486 -30.55 -15.71 -15.39
N LEU A 487 -30.46 -15.78 -14.07
CA LEU A 487 -31.44 -15.17 -13.17
C LEU A 487 -31.49 -13.64 -13.34
N VAL A 488 -30.31 -12.99 -13.41
CA VAL A 488 -30.22 -11.54 -13.65
C VAL A 488 -30.72 -11.19 -15.05
N GLY A 489 -30.37 -11.98 -16.08
CA GLY A 489 -30.83 -11.79 -17.46
C GLY A 489 -32.34 -11.95 -17.60
N VAL A 490 -32.97 -12.89 -16.90
CA VAL A 490 -34.42 -13.08 -16.88
C VAL A 490 -35.11 -11.94 -16.14
N VAL A 491 -34.54 -11.44 -15.04
CA VAL A 491 -35.10 -10.29 -14.29
C VAL A 491 -34.99 -9.00 -15.10
N ILE A 492 -33.84 -8.72 -15.71
CA ILE A 492 -33.65 -7.58 -16.61
C ILE A 492 -34.55 -7.72 -17.83
N GLY A 493 -34.63 -8.92 -18.43
CA GLY A 493 -35.52 -9.23 -19.54
C GLY A 493 -36.99 -9.01 -19.18
N TYR A 494 -37.42 -9.40 -17.98
CA TYR A 494 -38.78 -9.20 -17.48
C TYR A 494 -39.08 -7.71 -17.23
N ILE A 495 -38.15 -6.97 -16.62
CA ILE A 495 -38.26 -5.53 -16.38
C ILE A 495 -38.34 -4.76 -17.71
N LEU A 496 -37.55 -5.17 -18.71
CA LEU A 496 -37.56 -4.58 -20.05
C LEU A 496 -38.84 -4.97 -20.82
N PHE A 497 -39.28 -6.23 -20.74
CA PHE A 497 -40.52 -6.73 -21.35
C PHE A 497 -41.75 -5.98 -20.84
N TRP A 498 -41.74 -5.56 -19.58
CA TRP A 498 -42.83 -4.77 -18.99
C TRP A 498 -42.78 -3.29 -19.35
N ARG A 499 -41.59 -2.72 -19.64
CA ARG A 499 -41.41 -1.30 -19.99
C ARG A 499 -41.55 -0.97 -21.47
N THR A 500 -41.24 -1.90 -22.38
CA THR A 500 -41.24 -1.63 -23.83
C THR A 500 -42.09 -2.66 -24.58
N LYS A 501 -43.40 -2.37 -24.74
CA LYS A 501 -44.34 -3.12 -25.60
C LYS A 501 -44.03 -3.00 -27.11
N ARG A 502 -42.76 -3.13 -27.55
CA ARG A 502 -42.34 -2.92 -28.96
C ARG A 502 -41.51 -4.02 -29.60
N CYS A 503 -41.13 -5.08 -28.89
CA CYS A 503 -40.35 -6.19 -29.47
C CYS A 503 -41.10 -7.53 -29.39
N THR A 504 -42.18 -7.67 -30.16
CA THR A 504 -43.10 -8.83 -30.08
C THR A 504 -42.93 -9.88 -31.19
N LYS A 505 -41.76 -10.01 -31.84
CA LYS A 505 -41.60 -11.03 -32.91
C LYS A 505 -40.33 -11.90 -32.91
N TRP A 506 -39.47 -11.80 -31.90
CA TRP A 506 -38.14 -12.46 -31.95
C TRP A 506 -37.98 -13.70 -31.07
N ILE A 507 -39.00 -14.12 -30.32
CA ILE A 507 -38.89 -15.22 -29.33
C ILE A 507 -39.50 -16.55 -29.82
N GLU A 508 -40.14 -16.61 -30.98
CA GLU A 508 -40.82 -17.87 -31.40
C GLU A 508 -39.92 -18.89 -32.12
N GLN A 509 -38.66 -18.59 -32.42
CA GLN A 509 -37.77 -19.55 -33.12
C GLN A 509 -36.68 -20.23 -32.26
N PRO A 510 -36.18 -19.68 -31.14
CA PRO A 510 -35.21 -20.38 -30.30
C PRO A 510 -35.85 -21.44 -29.37
N LEU A 511 -37.12 -21.28 -29.00
CA LEU A 511 -37.79 -22.19 -28.06
C LEU A 511 -38.09 -23.58 -28.65
N ALA A 512 -38.14 -23.70 -29.99
CA ALA A 512 -38.38 -24.97 -30.66
C ALA A 512 -37.16 -25.92 -30.55
N GLY A 513 -35.94 -25.39 -30.52
CA GLY A 513 -34.71 -26.18 -30.32
C GLY A 513 -34.57 -26.70 -28.88
N PHE A 514 -35.06 -25.93 -27.90
CA PHE A 514 -34.96 -26.30 -26.48
C PHE A 514 -35.83 -27.50 -26.09
N MET A 515 -36.93 -27.75 -26.80
CA MET A 515 -37.84 -28.88 -26.51
C MET A 515 -37.40 -30.22 -27.12
N ALA A 516 -36.35 -30.25 -27.95
CA ALA A 516 -35.78 -31.49 -28.48
C ALA A 516 -34.75 -32.15 -27.55
N MET A 517 -34.44 -31.55 -26.40
CA MET A 517 -33.37 -31.98 -25.48
C MET A 517 -33.67 -33.23 -24.63
N ARG A 518 -34.80 -33.92 -24.81
CA ARG A 518 -35.19 -34.99 -23.87
C ARG A 518 -34.61 -36.37 -24.15
N HIS A 519 -33.83 -36.57 -25.22
CA HIS A 519 -33.19 -37.85 -25.51
C HIS A 519 -31.86 -37.70 -26.26
N LEU A 520 -30.76 -37.48 -25.55
CA LEU A 520 -29.40 -37.69 -26.07
C LEU A 520 -28.54 -38.32 -24.97
N THR A 521 -27.87 -39.44 -25.27
CA THR A 521 -27.23 -40.34 -24.28
C THR A 521 -25.71 -40.46 -24.43
N SER A 522 -25.03 -39.59 -25.19
CA SER A 522 -23.55 -39.59 -25.29
C SER A 522 -22.92 -38.22 -25.03
N GLU A 523 -21.68 -38.24 -24.53
CA GLU A 523 -20.91 -37.07 -24.11
C GLU A 523 -20.36 -36.24 -25.29
N GLU A 524 -20.17 -36.88 -26.43
CA GLU A 524 -19.68 -36.27 -27.68
C GLU A 524 -20.74 -35.35 -28.33
N GLN A 525 -22.02 -35.75 -28.33
CA GLN A 525 -23.13 -34.92 -28.81
C GLN A 525 -23.40 -33.69 -27.91
N ARG A 526 -23.04 -33.75 -26.62
CA ARG A 526 -23.16 -32.60 -25.70
C ARG A 526 -22.18 -31.49 -26.06
N ASN A 527 -20.95 -31.84 -26.43
CA ASN A 527 -19.89 -30.88 -26.71
C ASN A 527 -20.09 -30.15 -28.05
N GLU A 528 -20.57 -30.85 -29.09
CA GLU A 528 -20.99 -30.20 -30.35
C GLU A 528 -22.15 -29.21 -30.14
N THR A 529 -23.12 -29.57 -29.28
CA THR A 529 -24.28 -28.72 -29.01
C THR A 529 -23.92 -27.47 -28.18
N VAL A 530 -22.94 -27.58 -27.27
CA VAL A 530 -22.39 -26.43 -26.52
C VAL A 530 -21.61 -25.49 -27.45
N ALA A 531 -20.88 -26.02 -28.43
CA ALA A 531 -20.20 -25.23 -29.45
C ALA A 531 -21.20 -24.45 -30.34
N GLU A 532 -22.28 -25.10 -30.80
CA GLU A 532 -23.37 -24.46 -31.56
C GLU A 532 -24.05 -23.31 -30.76
N LEU A 533 -24.31 -23.51 -29.47
CA LEU A 533 -24.85 -22.49 -28.58
C LEU A 533 -23.89 -21.31 -28.41
N PHE A 534 -22.60 -21.58 -28.23
CA PHE A 534 -21.57 -20.54 -28.13
C PHE A 534 -21.50 -19.70 -29.41
N ILE A 535 -21.54 -20.34 -30.58
CA ILE A 535 -21.56 -19.66 -31.89
C ILE A 535 -22.82 -18.78 -32.03
N THR A 536 -23.98 -19.30 -31.63
CA THR A 536 -25.26 -18.57 -31.71
C THR A 536 -25.27 -17.33 -30.81
N PHE A 537 -24.76 -17.44 -29.58
CA PHE A 537 -24.64 -16.30 -28.65
C PHE A 537 -23.56 -15.29 -29.07
N SER A 538 -22.46 -15.75 -29.67
CA SER A 538 -21.39 -14.89 -30.18
C SER A 538 -21.87 -13.94 -31.29
N VAL A 539 -22.87 -14.36 -32.07
CA VAL A 539 -23.48 -13.55 -33.14
C VAL A 539 -24.59 -12.63 -32.61
N LEU A 540 -25.33 -13.06 -31.58
CA LEU A 540 -26.44 -12.29 -31.01
C LEU A 540 -25.98 -11.10 -30.14
N ILE A 541 -24.87 -11.23 -29.40
CA ILE A 541 -24.38 -10.18 -28.48
C ILE A 541 -23.98 -8.88 -29.22
N PRO A 542 -23.26 -8.91 -30.36
CA PRO A 542 -22.95 -7.70 -31.13
C PRO A 542 -24.19 -7.04 -31.74
N LEU A 543 -25.18 -7.84 -32.18
CA LEU A 543 -26.45 -7.35 -32.72
C LEU A 543 -27.30 -6.67 -31.64
N PHE A 544 -27.30 -7.22 -30.42
CA PHE A 544 -27.95 -6.65 -29.25
C PHE A 544 -27.29 -5.32 -28.80
N SER A 545 -25.95 -5.27 -28.84
CA SER A 545 -25.17 -4.04 -28.56
C SER A 545 -25.44 -2.91 -29.58
N ARG A 546 -25.67 -3.25 -30.86
CA ARG A 546 -26.04 -2.29 -31.91
C ARG A 546 -27.48 -1.78 -31.77
N CYS A 547 -28.41 -2.65 -31.36
CA CYS A 547 -29.81 -2.26 -31.10
C CYS A 547 -29.92 -1.29 -29.92
N MET A 548 -29.11 -1.50 -28.86
CA MET A 548 -29.02 -0.61 -27.69
C MET A 548 -28.43 0.78 -27.99
N ARG A 549 -27.69 0.94 -29.10
CA ARG A 549 -27.07 2.21 -29.52
C ARG A 549 -27.95 3.07 -30.44
N ASN A 550 -29.15 2.62 -30.80
CA ASN A 550 -30.11 3.37 -31.61
C ASN A 550 -29.57 3.86 -32.99
N GLU A 551 -28.59 3.15 -33.55
CA GLU A 551 -28.10 3.38 -34.92
C GLU A 551 -29.07 2.73 -35.93
N ARG A 552 -29.35 3.40 -37.06
CA ARG A 552 -30.09 2.78 -38.16
C ARG A 552 -29.29 1.60 -38.68
N VAL A 553 -29.72 0.38 -38.37
CA VAL A 553 -29.27 -0.82 -39.06
C VAL A 553 -29.69 -0.67 -40.54
N SER A 554 -28.71 -0.49 -41.43
CA SER A 554 -28.96 -0.46 -42.86
C SER A 554 -29.50 -1.82 -43.30
N LYS A 555 -30.38 -1.82 -44.31
CA LYS A 555 -31.07 -3.00 -44.86
C LYS A 555 -30.13 -4.07 -45.46
N SER A 556 -28.81 -3.97 -45.33
CA SER A 556 -27.87 -4.88 -46.00
C SER A 556 -27.42 -6.09 -45.16
N LEU A 557 -27.99 -6.33 -43.98
CA LEU A 557 -27.74 -7.56 -43.19
C LEU A 557 -28.94 -8.52 -43.17
N ALA A 558 -29.83 -8.38 -44.17
CA ALA A 558 -30.99 -9.23 -44.37
C ALA A 558 -30.83 -10.17 -45.58
N ASP A 559 -29.60 -10.60 -45.89
CA ASP A 559 -29.38 -11.71 -46.81
C ASP A 559 -29.00 -12.98 -46.01
N PRO A 560 -29.91 -13.96 -45.88
CA PRO A 560 -29.64 -15.24 -45.25
C PRO A 560 -28.43 -15.98 -45.82
N GLN A 561 -28.04 -15.71 -47.07
CA GLN A 561 -26.88 -16.36 -47.70
C GLN A 561 -25.53 -15.88 -47.12
N GLU A 562 -25.43 -14.63 -46.69
CA GLU A 562 -24.19 -14.07 -46.12
C GLU A 562 -23.93 -14.59 -44.71
N VAL A 563 -24.99 -14.73 -43.90
CA VAL A 563 -24.94 -15.31 -42.56
C VAL A 563 -24.61 -16.81 -42.63
N TYR A 564 -25.18 -17.53 -43.61
CA TYR A 564 -24.86 -18.92 -43.87
C TYR A 564 -23.40 -19.11 -44.32
N GLY A 565 -22.87 -18.18 -45.13
CA GLY A 565 -21.47 -18.17 -45.55
C GLY A 565 -20.49 -18.00 -44.38
N LEU A 566 -20.76 -17.06 -43.48
CA LEU A 566 -19.97 -16.82 -42.27
C LEU A 566 -20.00 -18.02 -41.31
N LEU A 567 -21.17 -18.66 -41.16
CA LEU A 567 -21.33 -19.87 -40.35
C LEU A 567 -20.51 -21.04 -40.91
N MET A 568 -20.52 -21.24 -42.23
CA MET A 568 -19.74 -22.31 -42.88
C MET A 568 -18.23 -22.05 -42.80
N GLU A 569 -17.78 -20.80 -42.87
CA GLU A 569 -16.36 -20.46 -42.75
C GLU A 569 -15.84 -20.65 -41.31
N LEU A 570 -16.65 -20.34 -40.31
CA LEU A 570 -16.36 -20.59 -38.89
C LEU A 570 -16.35 -22.09 -38.56
N ARG A 571 -17.30 -22.86 -39.09
CA ARG A 571 -17.39 -24.32 -38.93
C ARG A 571 -16.12 -25.00 -39.47
N LYS A 572 -15.63 -24.53 -40.63
CA LYS A 572 -14.38 -25.00 -41.26
C LYS A 572 -13.12 -24.62 -40.47
N LYS A 573 -13.07 -23.44 -39.84
CA LYS A 573 -11.95 -23.01 -38.99
C LYS A 573 -11.87 -23.77 -37.66
N LEU A 574 -12.98 -24.34 -37.21
CA LEU A 574 -13.09 -25.08 -35.95
C LEU A 574 -12.99 -26.61 -36.13
N GLY A 575 -12.81 -27.11 -37.37
CA GLY A 575 -12.62 -28.53 -37.65
C GLY A 575 -13.87 -29.39 -37.44
N LEU A 576 -15.06 -28.77 -37.47
CA LEU A 576 -16.35 -29.45 -37.38
C LEU A 576 -16.82 -29.80 -38.81
N GLU A 577 -17.14 -31.06 -39.10
CA GLU A 577 -17.72 -31.47 -40.40
C GLU A 577 -19.15 -30.94 -40.61
#